data_AF-A0A2D0INP2-F1
#
_entry.id   AF-A0A2D0INP2-F1
#
_cell.length_a   1.000
_cell.length_b   1.000
_cell.length_c   1.000
_cell.angle_alpha   90.00
_cell.angle_beta   90.00
_cell.angle_gamma   90.00
#
_symmetry.space_group_name_H-M   'P 1'
#
loop_
_entity.id
_entity.type
_entity.pdbx_description
1 polymer ?
#
loop_
_entity_poly.entity_id
_entity_poly.type
_entity_poly.pdbx_seq_one_letter_code
_entity_poly.pdbx_strand_id
1 'polypeptide(L)' 'MSEILIPLHTALWQCIRSRTALKEPCSIALVRDDLKAMGVNVKNFSRWLTKLEHDGLIIRNGQELTIMNQNNED' A
#
# COMPACT_ATOMS: atom_id res chain seq x y z
N MET A 1 -9.78 -23.57 6.74
CA MET A 1 -8.57 -22.74 6.71
C MET A 1 -8.13 -22.60 5.27
N SER A 2 -8.69 -21.63 4.54
CA SER A 2 -8.21 -21.30 3.20
C SER A 2 -7.07 -20.32 3.39
N GLU A 3 -5.86 -20.77 3.10
CA GLU A 3 -4.67 -19.93 2.98
C GLU A 3 -4.92 -18.95 1.83
N ILE A 4 -5.48 -17.79 2.18
CA ILE A 4 -5.81 -16.75 1.21
C ILE A 4 -4.46 -16.23 0.73
N LEU A 5 -4.09 -16.58 -0.49
CA LEU A 5 -3.16 -15.81 -1.28
C LEU A 5 -3.80 -14.43 -1.46
N ILE A 6 -3.58 -13.54 -0.48
CA ILE A 6 -4.09 -12.19 -0.50
C ILE A 6 -3.48 -11.59 -1.76
N PRO A 7 -4.30 -11.21 -2.77
CA PRO A 7 -3.74 -10.65 -3.99
C PRO A 7 -2.91 -9.46 -3.52
N LEU A 8 -1.67 -9.40 -3.98
CA LEU A 8 -0.69 -8.42 -3.56
C LEU A 8 -1.25 -6.99 -3.41
N HIS A 9 -2.19 -6.60 -4.28
CA HIS A 9 -2.94 -5.36 -4.18
C HIS A 9 -3.63 -5.18 -2.82
N THR A 10 -4.31 -6.22 -2.32
CA THR A 10 -4.96 -6.25 -1.01
C THR A 10 -3.95 -6.25 0.13
N ALA A 11 -2.82 -6.96 0.03
CA ALA A 11 -1.79 -6.94 1.08
C ALA A 11 -1.15 -5.55 1.22
N LEU A 12 -0.80 -4.94 0.09
CA LEU A 12 -0.31 -3.57 0.01
C LEU A 12 -1.34 -2.58 0.56
N TRP A 13 -2.60 -2.68 0.13
CA TRP A 13 -3.67 -1.83 0.62
C TRP A 13 -3.89 -1.97 2.14
N GLN A 14 -3.87 -3.19 2.69
CA GLN A 14 -4.02 -3.40 4.13
C GLN A 14 -2.87 -2.78 4.92
N CYS A 15 -1.62 -2.90 4.47
CA CYS A 15 -0.48 -2.23 5.11
C CYS A 15 -0.65 -0.72 5.16
N ILE A 16 -0.94 -0.11 4.01
CA ILE A 16 -1.09 1.35 3.93
C ILE A 16 -2.30 1.79 4.77
N ARG A 17 -3.42 1.06 4.72
CA ARG A 17 -4.64 1.38 5.47
C ARG A 17 -4.41 1.27 6.98
N SER A 18 -3.73 0.23 7.44
CA SER A 18 -3.40 0.05 8.86
C SER A 18 -2.54 1.20 9.37
N ARG A 19 -1.51 1.61 8.61
CA ARG A 19 -0.65 2.75 8.96
C ARG A 19 -1.41 4.07 8.97
N THR A 20 -2.26 4.33 7.98
CA THR A 20 -3.12 5.53 7.95
C THR A 20 -4.10 5.56 9.12
N ALA A 21 -4.73 4.44 9.46
CA ALA A 21 -5.63 4.33 10.61
C ALA A 21 -4.92 4.59 11.95
N LEU A 22 -3.66 4.17 12.05
CA LEU A 22 -2.80 4.40 13.21
C LEU A 22 -2.17 5.80 13.22
N LYS A 23 -2.41 6.64 12.20
CA LYS A 23 -1.72 7.93 11.96
C LYS A 23 -0.20 7.80 11.99
N GLU A 24 0.31 6.64 11.62
CA GLU A 24 1.75 6.41 11.52
C GLU A 24 2.27 6.92 10.17
N PRO A 25 3.54 7.37 10.13
CA PRO A 25 4.17 7.75 8.88
C PRO A 25 4.15 6.56 7.92
N CYS A 26 3.58 6.78 6.74
CA CYS A 26 3.45 5.74 5.74
C CYS A 26 4.41 6.04 4.59
N SER A 27 5.66 5.63 4.74
CA SER A 27 6.69 5.87 3.70
C SER A 27 6.86 4.66 2.78
N ILE A 28 7.36 4.92 1.57
CA ILE A 28 7.74 3.88 0.59
C ILE A 28 8.62 2.79 1.24
N ALA A 29 9.57 3.19 2.09
CA ALA A 29 10.47 2.28 2.78
C ALA A 29 9.75 1.37 3.78
N LEU A 30 8.81 1.91 4.54
CA LEU A 30 8.05 1.18 5.56
C LEU A 30 7.09 0.17 4.94
N VAL A 31 6.35 0.60 3.91
CA VAL A 31 5.44 -0.28 3.16
C VAL A 31 6.21 -1.43 2.50
N ARG A 32 7.40 -1.15 1.98
CA ARG A 32 8.29 -2.18 1.43
C ARG A 32 8.76 -3.16 2.50
N ASP A 33 9.05 -2.68 3.70
CA ASP A 33 9.50 -3.50 4.83
C ASP A 33 8.38 -4.42 5.32
N ASP A 34 7.15 -3.91 5.44
CA ASP A 34 5.99 -4.73 5.81
C ASP A 34 5.73 -5.84 4.80
N LEU A 35 5.79 -5.53 3.51
CA LEU A 35 5.63 -6.53 2.46
C LEU A 35 6.71 -7.62 2.57
N LYS A 36 7.96 -7.25 2.86
CA LYS A 36 9.03 -8.22 3.10
C LYS A 36 8.77 -9.06 4.35
N ALA A 37 8.30 -8.45 5.44
CA ALA A 37 7.94 -9.15 6.67
C ALA A 37 6.81 -10.17 6.46
N MET A 38 5.88 -9.87 5.54
CA MET A 38 4.84 -10.79 5.09
C MET A 38 5.33 -11.84 4.07
N GLY A 39 6.62 -11.86 3.71
CA GLY A 39 7.19 -12.78 2.72
C GLY A 39 6.84 -12.44 1.27
N VAL A 40 6.32 -11.24 1.00
CA VAL A 40 5.95 -10.79 -0.34
C VAL A 40 7.19 -10.32 -1.10
N ASN A 41 7.34 -10.81 -2.34
CA ASN A 41 8.43 -10.43 -3.20
C ASN A 41 8.25 -9.01 -3.77
N VAL A 42 8.99 -8.04 -3.25
CA VAL A 42 8.92 -6.61 -3.63
C VAL A 42 9.67 -6.24 -4.91
N LYS A 43 10.09 -7.20 -5.76
CA LYS A 43 10.82 -6.91 -7.02
C LYS A 43 10.08 -5.95 -7.96
N ASN A 44 8.75 -5.97 -7.96
CA ASN A 44 7.91 -5.15 -8.83
C ASN A 44 7.26 -3.98 -8.07
N PHE A 45 7.72 -3.66 -6.87
CA PHE A 45 7.12 -2.67 -5.99
C PHE A 45 6.97 -1.28 -6.64
N SER A 46 8.00 -0.81 -7.34
CA SER A 46 7.96 0.47 -8.05
C SER A 46 6.85 0.50 -9.11
N ARG A 47 6.64 -0.60 -9.83
CA ARG A 47 5.57 -0.72 -10.83
C ARG A 47 4.19 -0.69 -10.18
N TRP A 48 4.04 -1.31 -9.02
CA TRP A 48 2.77 -1.30 -8.27
C TRP A 48 2.46 0.09 -7.71
N LEU A 49 3.46 0.79 -7.17
CA LEU A 49 3.29 2.18 -6.72
C LEU A 49 2.85 3.10 -7.86
N THR A 50 3.51 3.02 -9.02
CA THR A 50 3.12 3.81 -10.19
C THR A 50 1.70 3.48 -10.64
N LYS A 51 1.29 2.22 -10.57
CA LYS A 51 -0.09 1.84 -10.90
C LYS A 51 -1.11 2.40 -9.90
N LEU A 52 -0.84 2.29 -8.60
CA LEU A 52 -1.74 2.84 -7.57
C LEU A 52 -1.83 4.37 -7.63
N GLU A 53 -0.73 5.05 -7.95
CA GLU A 53 -0.75 6.51 -8.16
C GLU A 53 -1.56 6.87 -9.41
N HIS A 54 -1.35 6.14 -10.52
CA HIS A 54 -2.12 6.33 -11.75
C HIS A 54 -3.62 6.08 -11.54
N ASP A 55 -3.97 5.07 -10.75
CA ASP A 55 -5.35 4.73 -10.42
C ASP A 55 -5.96 5.71 -9.38
N GLY A 56 -5.19 6.70 -8.90
CA GLY A 56 -5.64 7.71 -7.95
C GLY A 56 -5.93 7.16 -6.56
N LEU A 57 -5.35 6.02 -6.20
CA LEU A 57 -5.55 5.35 -4.92
C LEU A 57 -4.56 5.83 -3.85
N ILE A 58 -3.37 6.26 -4.27
CA ILE A 58 -2.33 6.79 -3.39
C ILE A 58 -1.75 8.08 -3.97
N ILE A 59 -1.29 8.94 -3.08
CA ILE A 59 -0.56 10.16 -3.40
C ILE A 59 0.88 10.00 -2.88
N ARG A 60 1.87 10.21 -3.76
CA ARG A 60 3.29 10.25 -3.41
C ARG A 60 3.75 11.68 -3.16
N ASN A 61 4.11 11.97 -1.92
CA ASN A 61 4.80 13.20 -1.53
C ASN A 61 6.27 12.89 -1.23
N GLY A 62 7.07 12.73 -2.29
CA GLY A 62 8.48 12.33 -2.19
C GLY A 62 8.63 10.91 -1.64
N GLN A 63 8.95 10.78 -0.35
CA GLN A 63 9.10 9.48 0.33
C GLN A 63 7.84 9.05 1.08
N GLU A 64 6.90 9.97 1.31
CA GLU A 64 5.64 9.68 1.99
C GLU A 64 4.55 9.26 1.01
N LEU A 65 3.77 8.27 1.43
CA LEU A 65 2.62 7.71 0.74
C LEU A 65 1.38 8.02 1.56
N THR A 66 0.41 8.68 0.95
CA THR A 66 -0.89 8.93 1.56
C THR A 66 -1.96 8.17 0.78
N ILE A 67 -2.88 7.49 1.46
CA ILE A 67 -4.05 6.93 0.78
C ILE A 67 -4.94 8.10 0.36
N MET A 68 -5.31 8.12 -0.91
CA MET A 68 -6.42 8.95 -1.34
C MET A 68 -7.68 8.21 -0.93
N ASN A 69 -8.27 8.61 0.19
CA ASN A 69 -9.56 8.07 0.58
C ASN A 69 -10.59 8.60 -0.41
N GLN A 70 -10.89 7.83 -1.45
CA GLN A 70 -12.05 8.06 -2.29
C GLN A 70 -13.30 7.75 -1.46
N ASN A 71 -13.61 8.62 -0.49
CA ASN A 71 -14.99 8.85 -0.09
C ASN A 71 -15.67 9.52 -1.29
N ASN A 72 -15.95 8.76 -2.34
CA ASN A 72 -17.06 9.13 -3.21
C ASN A 72 -18.30 8.54 -2.55
N GLU A 73 -18.82 9.31 -1.60
CA GLU A 73 -20.24 9.40 -1.40
C GLU A 73 -20.82 10.05 -2.67
N ASP A 74 -21.36 9.23 -3.57
CA ASP A 74 -22.43 9.59 -4.53
C ASP A 74 -23.08 8.30 -5.07
#